data_AF-A0A6G6W8L6-F1
#
_entry.id   AF-A0A6G6W8L6-F1
#
_cell.length_a   1.000
_cell.length_b   1.000
_cell.length_c   1.000
_cell.angle_alpha   90.00
_cell.angle_beta   90.00
_cell.angle_gamma   90.00
#
_symmetry.space_group_name_H-M   'P 1'
#
loop_
_entity.id
_entity.type
_entity.pdbx_description
1 polymer ?
#
loop_
_entity_poly.entity_id
_entity_poly.type
_entity_poly.pdbx_seq_one_letter_code
_entity_poly.pdbx_strand_id
1 'polypeptide(L)'
;MRHPLGTVLPTVLLAVLLTGLTACGDDSGTVADDPPRSATPTPSSSDSPGGDDRPGPGDPVEFELVTTLTETAARGDVSTEAVPLPDDPAVQQFVAAFTEPLQASVEQAVAGAAVPDDMQLYGAVVNVGCDAPDQVQVVENAGALQVIAEKVPDPKRECFAPMTTVALVLVPASAVG
;
A
#
# COMPACT_ATOMS: atom_id res chain seq x y z
N MET A 1 -37.09 -17.61 -30.82
CA MET A 1 -37.82 -16.33 -30.63
C MET A 1 -36.75 -15.26 -30.57
N ARG A 2 -36.76 -14.33 -31.53
CA ARG A 2 -35.66 -13.38 -31.78
C ARG A 2 -35.99 -12.07 -31.07
N HIS A 3 -35.11 -11.59 -30.18
CA HIS A 3 -35.29 -10.30 -29.51
C HIS A 3 -34.69 -9.18 -30.36
N PRO A 4 -35.42 -8.06 -30.56
CA PRO A 4 -34.98 -6.95 -31.40
C PRO A 4 -33.96 -6.06 -30.69
N LEU A 5 -33.04 -5.55 -31.51
CA LEU A 5 -32.04 -4.53 -31.20
C LEU A 5 -32.69 -3.25 -30.67
N GLY A 6 -32.22 -2.78 -29.52
CA GLY A 6 -32.57 -1.50 -28.91
C GLY A 6 -31.56 -0.41 -29.28
N THR A 7 -32.10 0.64 -29.89
CA THR A 7 -31.46 1.74 -30.61
C THR A 7 -30.91 2.84 -29.69
N VAL A 8 -29.68 3.26 -30.00
CA VAL A 8 -29.05 4.60 -30.00
C VAL A 8 -29.82 5.78 -29.39
N LEU A 9 -29.17 6.52 -28.47
CA LEU A 9 -29.41 7.96 -28.24
C LEU A 9 -28.07 8.72 -28.01
N PRO A 10 -28.03 10.03 -28.28
CA PRO A 10 -26.90 10.70 -28.90
C PRO A 10 -26.15 11.70 -27.99
N THR A 11 -24.96 12.05 -28.47
CA THR A 11 -24.17 13.27 -28.23
C THR A 11 -24.86 14.42 -27.48
N VAL A 12 -24.32 14.76 -26.30
CA VAL A 12 -24.33 16.13 -25.77
C VAL A 12 -22.94 16.72 -25.91
N LEU A 13 -22.94 17.85 -26.61
CA LEU A 13 -21.85 18.69 -27.02
C LEU A 13 -21.46 19.66 -25.87
N LEU A 14 -20.23 20.15 -25.93
CA LEU A 14 -19.84 21.55 -25.67
C LEU A 14 -19.22 21.93 -24.31
N ALA A 15 -17.88 21.98 -24.36
CA ALA A 15 -16.99 23.09 -23.98
C ALA A 15 -17.11 23.77 -22.61
N VAL A 16 -16.10 23.58 -21.76
CA VAL A 16 -15.68 24.58 -20.78
C VAL A 16 -14.14 24.73 -20.82
N LEU A 17 -13.75 25.82 -21.48
CA LEU A 17 -12.65 26.75 -21.22
C LEU A 17 -11.34 26.25 -20.56
N LEU A 18 -10.30 26.27 -21.40
CA LEU A 18 -8.94 26.63 -21.02
C LEU A 18 -8.90 28.03 -20.38
N THR A 19 -8.39 28.15 -19.15
CA THR A 19 -7.65 29.34 -18.65
C THR A 19 -7.01 29.00 -17.31
N GLY A 20 -5.67 29.10 -17.21
CA GLY A 20 -4.99 29.04 -15.91
C GLY A 20 -3.53 28.60 -15.91
N LEU A 21 -2.71 28.96 -16.90
CA LEU A 21 -1.24 28.89 -16.76
C LEU A 21 -0.75 30.10 -15.96
N THR A 22 -0.86 30.01 -14.63
CA THR A 22 -0.16 30.87 -13.66
C THR A 22 1.07 30.09 -13.20
N ALA A 23 2.25 30.43 -13.71
CA ALA A 23 3.20 31.39 -13.12
C ALA A 23 4.09 30.77 -12.04
N CYS A 24 5.35 30.54 -12.43
CA CYS A 24 6.61 30.74 -11.69
C CYS A 24 6.58 30.59 -10.15
N GLY A 25 7.29 29.60 -9.63
CA GLY A 25 7.55 29.42 -8.20
C GLY A 25 8.99 29.00 -7.94
N ASP A 26 9.83 30.01 -7.75
CA ASP A 26 11.18 30.12 -7.18
C ASP A 26 11.91 28.85 -6.66
N ASP A 27 13.11 28.67 -7.19
CA ASP A 27 14.16 27.77 -6.72
C ASP A 27 14.82 28.37 -5.46
N SER A 28 14.25 28.07 -4.29
CA SER A 28 14.85 28.43 -3.00
C SER A 28 15.78 27.32 -2.54
N GLY A 29 17.04 27.39 -2.96
CA GLY A 29 18.11 26.56 -2.42
C GLY A 29 18.31 26.81 -0.93
N THR A 30 17.76 25.92 -0.10
CA THR A 30 18.14 25.81 1.31
C THR A 30 19.31 24.86 1.42
N VAL A 31 20.43 25.37 1.90
CA VAL A 31 21.55 24.55 2.35
C VAL A 31 21.05 23.78 3.57
N ALA A 32 21.08 22.45 3.51
CA ALA A 32 20.73 21.61 4.64
C ALA A 32 21.79 21.79 5.74
N ASP A 33 21.41 22.46 6.83
CA ASP A 33 22.15 22.46 8.09
C ASP A 33 22.04 21.06 8.72
N ASP A 34 23.18 20.41 8.91
CA ASP A 34 23.35 19.12 9.58
C ASP A 34 23.21 19.33 11.10
N PRO A 35 22.15 18.82 11.78
CA PRO A 35 22.04 18.95 13.22
C PRO A 35 23.03 18.00 13.92
N PRO A 36 23.71 18.45 14.99
CA PRO A 36 24.65 17.61 15.71
C PRO A 36 23.95 16.41 16.35
N ARG A 37 24.62 15.25 16.26
CA ARG A 37 24.31 14.06 17.06
C ARG A 37 24.38 14.39 18.55
N SER A 38 23.30 14.17 19.29
CA SER A 38 23.25 13.46 20.58
C SER A 38 21.95 13.72 21.34
N ALA A 39 21.12 12.70 21.47
CA ALA A 39 20.51 12.31 22.75
C ALA A 39 19.88 10.93 22.55
N THR A 40 20.35 9.95 23.32
CA THR A 40 19.67 8.66 23.49
C THR A 40 18.38 8.91 24.26
N PRO A 41 17.18 8.66 23.71
CA PRO A 41 15.97 8.69 24.51
C PRO A 41 15.96 7.44 25.39
N THR A 42 16.02 7.65 26.70
CA THR A 42 15.67 6.63 27.69
C THR A 42 14.16 6.39 27.56
N PRO A 43 13.66 5.16 27.32
CA PRO A 43 12.23 4.90 27.33
C PRO A 43 11.73 5.08 28.76
N SER A 44 10.95 6.14 28.98
CA SER A 44 10.25 6.38 30.24
C SER A 44 8.90 5.70 30.13
N SER A 45 8.80 4.44 30.58
CA SER A 45 7.53 3.72 30.70
C SER A 45 6.64 4.47 31.70
N SER A 46 5.68 5.21 31.18
CA SER A 46 4.58 5.79 31.95
C SER A 46 3.37 4.88 31.77
N ASP A 47 3.28 3.86 32.62
CA ASP A 47 2.06 3.06 32.78
C ASP A 47 0.95 3.95 33.33
N SER A 48 -0.01 4.32 32.47
CA SER A 48 -1.32 4.84 32.88
C SER A 48 -2.37 3.79 32.52
N PRO A 49 -2.98 3.10 33.50
CA PRO A 49 -3.98 2.09 33.22
C PRO A 49 -5.33 2.77 33.01
N GLY A 50 -5.88 2.68 31.78
CA GLY A 50 -7.29 3.02 31.54
C GLY A 50 -7.66 3.64 30.18
N GLY A 51 -6.95 3.35 29.10
CA GLY A 51 -7.34 3.76 27.74
C GLY A 51 -7.61 2.55 26.86
N ASP A 52 -8.60 2.65 25.98
CA ASP A 52 -8.84 1.70 24.87
C ASP A 52 -7.50 1.23 24.26
N ASP A 53 -7.23 -0.09 24.27
CA ASP A 53 -6.01 -0.72 23.74
C ASP A 53 -5.89 -0.64 22.19
N ARG A 54 -6.55 0.34 21.56
CA ARG A 54 -6.53 0.53 20.11
C ARG A 54 -5.33 1.40 19.72
N PRO A 55 -4.54 1.00 18.70
CA PRO A 55 -3.48 1.82 18.14
C PRO A 55 -4.03 3.17 17.65
N GLY A 56 -3.33 4.26 17.94
CA GLY A 56 -3.62 5.57 17.39
C GLY A 56 -2.88 5.84 16.07
N PRO A 57 -3.17 6.96 15.40
CA PRO A 57 -2.53 7.32 14.12
C PRO A 57 -1.02 7.39 14.19
N GLY A 58 -0.36 6.59 13.37
CA GLY A 58 1.09 6.43 13.29
C GLY A 58 1.66 5.39 14.25
N ASP A 59 0.83 4.79 15.11
CA ASP A 59 1.29 3.75 16.03
C ASP A 59 1.57 2.44 15.25
N PRO A 60 2.64 1.73 15.61
CA PRO A 60 2.94 0.44 15.01
C PRO A 60 1.86 -0.57 15.38
N VAL A 61 1.52 -1.42 14.42
CA VAL A 61 0.60 -2.54 14.59
C VAL A 61 1.40 -3.83 14.48
N GLU A 62 1.23 -4.73 15.44
CA GLU A 62 1.82 -6.07 15.39
C GLU A 62 1.26 -6.85 14.19
N PHE A 63 2.13 -7.54 13.46
CA PHE A 63 1.74 -8.28 12.26
C PHE A 63 2.71 -9.44 11.98
N GLU A 64 2.27 -10.38 11.15
CA GLU A 64 3.12 -11.40 10.54
C GLU A 64 3.22 -11.14 9.04
N LEU A 65 4.46 -11.04 8.52
CA LEU A 65 4.70 -10.95 7.09
C LEU A 65 4.57 -12.34 6.46
N VAL A 66 3.54 -12.55 5.64
CA VAL A 66 3.34 -13.81 4.92
C VAL A 66 4.37 -13.92 3.79
N THR A 67 4.41 -12.89 2.93
CA THR A 67 5.36 -12.84 1.81
C THR A 67 5.41 -11.44 1.18
N THR A 68 6.50 -11.17 0.47
CA THR A 68 6.63 -10.04 -0.48
C THR A 68 6.80 -10.59 -1.89
N LEU A 69 5.92 -10.22 -2.80
CA LEU A 69 5.94 -10.63 -4.20
C LEU A 69 6.36 -9.46 -5.06
N THR A 70 7.35 -9.65 -5.94
CA THR A 70 7.84 -8.58 -6.81
C THR A 70 7.93 -9.04 -8.25
N GLU A 71 7.36 -8.27 -9.16
CA GLU A 71 7.40 -8.55 -10.60
C GLU A 71 7.67 -7.30 -11.42
N THR A 72 8.40 -7.45 -12.51
CA THR A 72 8.74 -6.34 -13.41
C THR A 72 7.56 -6.02 -14.33
N ALA A 73 7.25 -4.72 -14.51
CA ALA A 73 6.19 -4.25 -15.40
C ALA A 73 4.79 -4.86 -15.12
N ALA A 74 4.51 -5.19 -13.85
CA ALA A 74 3.29 -5.88 -13.45
C ALA A 74 2.06 -4.98 -13.24
N ARG A 75 2.15 -3.69 -13.60
CA ARG A 75 1.15 -2.64 -13.30
C ARG A 75 0.87 -2.52 -11.79
N GLY A 76 -0.25 -1.89 -11.42
CA GLY A 76 -0.55 -1.46 -10.07
C GLY A 76 -0.06 -0.03 -9.81
N ASP A 77 -0.84 0.70 -9.04
CA ASP A 77 -0.45 1.98 -8.46
C ASP A 77 -0.02 1.75 -7.02
N VAL A 78 0.98 2.50 -6.54
CA VAL A 78 1.39 2.45 -5.13
C VAL A 78 0.20 2.88 -4.28
N SER A 79 -0.19 2.00 -3.35
CA SER A 79 -1.19 2.28 -2.33
C SER A 79 -0.70 1.62 -1.05
N THR A 80 -0.26 2.46 -0.11
CA THR A 80 0.16 1.99 1.21
C THR A 80 -1.02 1.56 2.06
N GLU A 81 -2.25 1.99 1.73
CA GLU A 81 -3.47 1.53 2.41
C GLU A 81 -3.67 0.03 2.16
N ALA A 82 -3.77 -0.73 3.25
CA ALA A 82 -3.90 -2.18 3.23
C ALA A 82 -5.34 -2.59 2.85
N VAL A 83 -5.47 -3.48 1.86
CA VAL A 83 -6.76 -4.00 1.42
C VAL A 83 -7.03 -5.33 2.11
N PRO A 84 -8.17 -5.49 2.83
CA PRO A 84 -8.52 -6.76 3.45
C PRO A 84 -8.83 -7.82 2.39
N LEU A 85 -8.37 -9.05 2.59
CA LEU A 85 -8.53 -10.19 1.68
C LEU A 85 -9.29 -11.35 2.36
N PRO A 86 -10.56 -11.15 2.79
CA PRO A 86 -11.29 -12.16 3.56
C PRO A 86 -11.77 -13.36 2.73
N ASP A 87 -11.89 -13.21 1.41
CA ASP A 87 -12.49 -14.20 0.52
C ASP A 87 -12.02 -14.06 -0.93
N ASP A 88 -12.34 -15.06 -1.76
CA ASP A 88 -11.94 -15.09 -3.17
C ASP A 88 -12.41 -13.85 -3.96
N PRO A 89 -13.65 -13.34 -3.81
CA PRO A 89 -14.06 -12.09 -4.46
C PRO A 89 -13.17 -10.89 -4.12
N ALA A 90 -12.80 -10.71 -2.85
CA ALA A 90 -11.89 -9.64 -2.45
C ALA A 90 -10.50 -9.80 -3.05
N VAL A 91 -9.97 -11.03 -3.08
CA VAL A 91 -8.70 -11.35 -3.76
C VAL A 91 -8.76 -11.01 -5.24
N GLN A 92 -9.81 -11.43 -5.93
CA GLN A 92 -10.01 -11.15 -7.35
C GLN A 92 -10.11 -9.64 -7.64
N GLN A 93 -10.78 -8.89 -6.78
CA GLN A 93 -10.84 -7.43 -6.89
C GLN A 93 -9.47 -6.79 -6.70
N PHE A 94 -8.70 -7.25 -5.70
CA PHE A 94 -7.36 -6.75 -5.43
C PHE A 94 -6.40 -7.02 -6.60
N VAL A 95 -6.37 -8.26 -7.11
CA VAL A 95 -5.41 -8.65 -8.15
C VAL A 95 -5.76 -8.15 -9.55
N ALA A 96 -6.99 -7.69 -9.78
CA ALA A 96 -7.43 -7.11 -11.05
C ALA A 96 -6.64 -5.86 -11.47
N ALA A 97 -5.91 -5.23 -10.54
CA ALA A 97 -5.01 -4.11 -10.83
C ALA A 97 -3.68 -4.54 -11.49
N PHE A 98 -3.33 -5.83 -11.43
CA PHE A 98 -2.04 -6.35 -11.87
C PHE A 98 -2.13 -7.04 -13.23
N THR A 99 -0.96 -7.28 -13.82
CA THR A 99 -0.80 -8.18 -14.97
C THR A 99 -0.02 -9.43 -14.55
N GLU A 100 -0.10 -10.48 -15.37
CA GLU A 100 0.72 -11.68 -15.19
C GLU A 100 2.22 -11.38 -15.28
N PRO A 101 3.08 -12.09 -14.51
CA PRO A 101 2.74 -13.22 -13.63
C PRO A 101 2.37 -12.82 -12.19
N LEU A 102 2.35 -11.53 -11.87
CA LEU A 102 2.12 -11.07 -10.49
C LEU A 102 0.71 -11.42 -10.01
N GLN A 103 -0.28 -11.26 -10.87
CA GLN A 103 -1.67 -11.62 -10.58
C GLN A 103 -1.75 -13.07 -10.06
N ALA A 104 -1.31 -14.05 -10.85
CA ALA A 104 -1.33 -15.46 -10.44
C ALA A 104 -0.48 -15.73 -9.19
N SER A 105 0.64 -15.03 -9.02
CA SER A 105 1.51 -15.19 -7.85
C SER A 105 0.83 -14.73 -6.56
N VAL A 106 0.08 -13.62 -6.59
CA VAL A 106 -0.70 -13.14 -5.44
C VAL A 106 -1.84 -14.11 -5.13
N GLU A 107 -2.61 -14.54 -6.13
CA GLU A 107 -3.68 -15.53 -5.95
C GLU A 107 -3.16 -16.82 -5.31
N GLN A 108 -2.03 -17.33 -5.80
CA GLN A 108 -1.39 -18.53 -5.26
C GLN A 108 -0.91 -18.33 -3.82
N ALA A 109 -0.30 -17.19 -3.52
CA ALA A 109 0.19 -16.90 -2.17
C ALA A 109 -0.96 -16.78 -1.16
N VAL A 110 -2.07 -16.13 -1.54
CA VAL A 110 -3.26 -16.04 -0.70
C VAL A 110 -3.88 -17.43 -0.47
N ALA A 111 -4.04 -18.23 -1.52
CA ALA A 111 -4.58 -19.58 -1.40
C ALA A 111 -3.71 -20.53 -0.55
N GLY A 112 -2.40 -20.25 -0.48
CA GLY A 112 -1.45 -21.00 0.34
C GLY A 112 -1.29 -20.47 1.77
N ALA A 113 -1.84 -19.29 2.08
CA ALA A 113 -1.73 -18.69 3.41
C ALA A 113 -2.65 -19.41 4.41
N ALA A 114 -2.09 -19.81 5.55
CA ALA A 114 -2.90 -20.24 6.69
C ALA A 114 -3.26 -19.01 7.51
N VAL A 115 -4.55 -18.65 7.55
CA VAL A 115 -5.06 -17.50 8.31
C VAL A 115 -5.71 -18.02 9.61
N PRO A 116 -5.12 -17.76 10.79
CA PRO A 116 -5.74 -18.08 12.08
C PRO A 116 -7.07 -17.33 12.30
N ASP A 117 -7.95 -17.88 13.15
CA ASP A 117 -9.28 -17.30 13.44
C ASP A 117 -9.22 -15.90 14.08
N ASP A 118 -8.11 -15.56 14.77
CA ASP A 118 -7.87 -14.27 15.43
C ASP A 118 -7.05 -13.29 14.58
N MET A 119 -6.74 -13.66 13.34
CA MET A 119 -5.95 -12.86 12.40
C MET A 119 -6.75 -12.60 11.12
N GLN A 120 -6.37 -11.56 10.39
CA GLN A 120 -6.93 -11.22 9.10
C GLN A 120 -5.82 -10.96 8.08
N LEU A 121 -6.00 -11.48 6.86
CA LEU A 121 -5.06 -11.28 5.76
C LEU A 121 -5.33 -9.96 5.04
N TYR A 122 -4.26 -9.20 4.78
CA TYR A 122 -4.26 -7.96 4.02
C TYR A 122 -3.23 -8.00 2.89
N GLY A 123 -3.49 -7.26 1.82
CA GLY A 123 -2.54 -7.01 0.74
C GLY A 123 -2.33 -5.51 0.51
N ALA A 124 -1.11 -5.10 0.17
CA ALA A 124 -0.79 -3.72 -0.18
C ALA A 124 0.28 -3.64 -1.27
N VAL A 125 0.19 -2.64 -2.14
CA VAL A 125 1.23 -2.33 -3.13
C VAL A 125 2.22 -1.37 -2.47
N VAL A 126 3.25 -1.94 -1.87
CA VAL A 126 4.18 -1.22 -0.99
C VAL A 126 5.28 -0.48 -1.74
N ASN A 127 5.54 -0.86 -3.00
CA ASN A 127 6.53 -0.18 -3.84
C ASN A 127 6.23 -0.37 -5.34
N VAL A 128 6.44 0.68 -6.13
CA VAL A 128 6.61 0.60 -7.59
C VAL A 128 7.91 1.33 -7.90
N GLY A 129 8.97 0.55 -8.10
CA GLY A 129 10.33 1.07 -8.13
C GLY A 129 11.34 0.09 -8.66
N CYS A 130 12.61 0.37 -8.43
CA CYS A 130 13.72 -0.34 -9.08
C CYS A 130 14.35 -1.41 -8.19
N ASP A 131 14.00 -1.36 -6.91
CA ASP A 131 14.45 -2.25 -5.87
C ASP A 131 13.24 -2.94 -5.24
N ALA A 132 13.44 -4.18 -4.81
CA ALA A 132 12.42 -4.98 -4.15
C ALA A 132 12.65 -4.91 -2.63
N PRO A 133 11.79 -4.22 -1.86
CA PRO A 133 11.85 -4.30 -0.41
C PRO A 133 11.50 -5.71 0.06
N ASP A 134 12.25 -6.22 1.04
CA ASP A 134 12.03 -7.52 1.69
C ASP A 134 11.37 -7.40 3.08
N GLN A 135 11.31 -6.17 3.60
CA GLN A 135 10.75 -5.83 4.90
C GLN A 135 9.70 -4.73 4.77
N VAL A 136 8.71 -4.77 5.65
CA VAL A 136 7.64 -3.79 5.74
C VAL A 136 7.36 -3.48 7.21
N GLN A 137 6.70 -2.37 7.46
CA GLN A 137 6.07 -2.05 8.74
C GLN A 137 4.57 -1.84 8.52
N VAL A 138 3.76 -2.17 9.52
CA VAL A 138 2.32 -1.89 9.53
C VAL A 138 2.03 -0.84 10.59
N VAL A 139 1.31 0.21 10.21
CA VAL A 139 0.90 1.29 11.11
C VAL A 139 -0.59 1.55 10.99
N GLU A 140 -1.21 2.02 12.07
CA GLU A 140 -2.58 2.55 12.02
C GLU A 140 -2.54 3.97 11.45
N ASN A 141 -3.53 4.31 10.62
CA ASN A 141 -3.74 5.67 10.16
C ASN A 141 -5.23 5.93 9.94
N ALA A 142 -5.84 6.70 10.84
CA ALA A 142 -7.19 7.25 10.66
C ALA A 142 -8.28 6.18 10.40
N GLY A 143 -8.16 5.04 11.07
CA GLY A 143 -9.06 3.89 10.98
C GLY A 143 -8.71 2.89 9.88
N ALA A 144 -7.61 3.10 9.16
CA ALA A 144 -7.09 2.19 8.15
C ALA A 144 -5.68 1.70 8.51
N LEU A 145 -5.31 0.53 8.02
CA LEU A 145 -3.92 0.07 8.11
C LEU A 145 -3.12 0.58 6.93
N GLN A 146 -1.88 0.99 7.19
CA GLN A 146 -0.90 1.23 6.15
C GLN A 146 0.24 0.24 6.24
N VAL A 147 0.57 -0.40 5.12
CA VAL A 147 1.76 -1.22 4.95
C VAL A 147 2.81 -0.41 4.21
N ILE A 148 3.94 -0.16 4.86
CA ILE A 148 5.00 0.70 4.34
C ILE A 148 6.24 -0.17 4.14
N ALA A 149 6.79 -0.16 2.93
CA ALA A 149 8.07 -0.81 2.65
C ALA A 149 9.19 -0.15 3.45
N GLU A 150 10.03 -0.98 4.08
CA GLU A 150 11.28 -0.49 4.65
C GLU A 150 12.28 -0.14 3.54
N LYS A 151 13.26 0.70 3.90
CA LYS A 151 14.30 1.12 2.98
C LYS A 151 15.22 -0.07 2.65
N VAL A 152 15.36 -0.34 1.35
CA VAL A 152 16.35 -1.32 0.85
C VAL A 152 17.76 -0.87 1.25
N PRO A 153 18.57 -1.70 1.93
CA PRO A 153 19.90 -1.29 2.43
C PRO A 153 20.87 -0.86 1.33
N ASP A 154 20.89 -1.60 0.21
CA ASP A 154 21.81 -1.41 -0.91
C ASP A 154 21.03 -1.24 -2.24
N PRO A 155 20.36 -0.09 -2.45
CA PRO A 155 19.56 0.12 -3.65
C PRO A 155 20.45 0.21 -4.90
N LYS A 156 19.96 -0.31 -6.02
CA LYS A 156 20.65 -0.21 -7.30
C LYS A 156 20.59 1.23 -7.81
N ARG A 157 21.69 1.68 -8.42
CA ARG A 157 21.75 3.02 -9.03
C ARG A 157 20.97 3.14 -10.33
N GLU A 158 20.79 2.02 -11.02
CA GLU A 158 20.20 1.96 -12.35
C GLU A 158 18.87 1.23 -12.31
N CYS A 159 17.86 1.84 -12.93
CA CYS A 159 16.52 1.30 -13.05
C CYS A 159 16.25 0.93 -14.51
N PHE A 160 16.45 -0.34 -14.85
CA PHE A 160 16.18 -0.79 -16.22
C PHE A 160 14.68 -0.90 -16.51
N ALA A 161 13.89 -1.27 -15.51
CA ALA A 161 12.43 -1.29 -15.56
C ALA A 161 11.85 -1.21 -14.15
N PRO A 162 10.70 -0.55 -13.97
CA PRO A 162 10.00 -0.54 -12.69
C PRO A 162 9.43 -1.93 -12.39
N MET A 163 9.50 -2.28 -11.11
CA MET A 163 8.98 -3.48 -10.49
C MET A 163 7.89 -3.09 -9.52
N THR A 164 6.79 -3.85 -9.52
CA THR A 164 5.71 -3.70 -8.54
C THR A 164 5.93 -4.70 -7.43
N THR A 165 5.95 -4.23 -6.18
CA THR A 165 6.07 -5.07 -4.99
C THR A 165 4.76 -5.05 -4.21
N VAL A 166 4.24 -6.24 -3.94
CA VAL A 166 3.06 -6.47 -3.10
C VAL A 166 3.50 -7.16 -1.81
N ALA A 167 3.05 -6.66 -0.67
CA ALA A 167 3.21 -7.34 0.61
C ALA A 167 1.88 -7.95 1.03
N LEU A 168 1.94 -9.21 1.51
CA LEU A 168 0.83 -9.89 2.16
C LEU A 168 1.14 -10.05 3.64
N VAL A 169 0.26 -9.55 4.50
CA VAL A 169 0.46 -9.53 5.96
C VAL A 169 -0.76 -10.07 6.69
N LEU A 170 -0.54 -10.78 7.79
CA LEU A 170 -1.57 -11.14 8.76
C LEU A 170 -1.53 -10.14 9.91
N VAL A 171 -2.69 -9.59 10.26
CA VAL A 171 -2.83 -8.62 11.34
C VAL A 171 -3.88 -9.12 12.33
N PRO A 172 -3.67 -8.97 13.66
CA PRO A 172 -4.67 -9.34 14.65
C PRO A 172 -6.01 -8.66 14.37
N ALA A 173 -7.10 -9.42 14.35
CA ALA A 173 -8.43 -8.88 14.09
C ALA A 173 -8.85 -7.83 15.13
N SER A 174 -8.27 -7.86 16.34
CA SER A 174 -8.48 -6.85 17.39
C SER A 174 -7.87 -5.49 17.06
N ALA A 175 -6.88 -5.42 16.17
CA ALA A 175 -6.26 -4.17 15.74
C ALA A 175 -7.06 -3.44 14.65
N VAL A 176 -8.07 -4.11 14.08
CA VAL A 176 -8.88 -3.63 12.95
C VAL A 176 -10.37 -3.83 13.24
N GLY A 177 -10.96 -2.90 14.00
CA GLY A 177 -12.40 -2.92 14.31
C GLY A 177 -12.85 -1.74 15.16
#